data_AF-A0A933R3Y9-F1
#
_entry.id   AF-A0A933R3Y9-F1
#
_cell.length_a   1.000
_cell.length_b   1.000
_cell.length_c   1.000
_cell.angle_alpha   90.00
_cell.angle_beta   90.00
_cell.angle_gamma   90.00
#
_symmetry.space_group_name_H-M   'P 1'
#
loop_
_entity.id
_entity.type
_entity.pdbx_description
1 polymer ?
#
loop_
_entity_poly.entity_id
_entity_poly.type
_entity_poly.pdbx_seq_one_letter_code
_entity_poly.pdbx_strand_id
1 'polypeptide(L)'
;MNSGVTGSVLLPSFPRRRESTVPAAVSLLDYSLRSPFGPPYGRSTRFALLSRLRGNDGLTHTSLGKQRGAGTLMATVFLLLIIALLGGIGLRMAGTDINDTAVQNDSVEALFLAESGLERALQKLAAGTVCGAAVTDVAAQTLGRGTFQITSAAINAGLCRVQVLGSVGLAGTTPATRLIEADLSLGGCRGWAVGSASGGEVLLCWNGTSWSRSGPYPAIPDTTLRGVTCPASNDCWAVGSRSGGGLIAHWDGTTWSRVPTGSLPNENLYGVHCYDSNNCWAVGNNRAFVRWDGVSWSIGTYAPGFPNTRMNAVSCAAALDCWAVGDDTGGEVIAHWTGGSWSRVATSIAIPNAVLRSVGCQCHVLWRPLFRR
;
A
#
# COMPACT_ATOMS: atom_id res chain seq x y z
N MET A 1 57.11 -24.15 22.53
CA MET A 1 56.28 -25.38 22.61
C MET A 1 54.97 -25.05 21.91
N ASN A 2 54.92 -25.10 20.58
CA ASN A 2 54.63 -26.27 19.72
C ASN A 2 53.30 -26.99 20.03
N SER A 3 52.36 -26.80 19.10
CA SER A 3 51.25 -27.66 18.62
C SER A 3 50.01 -26.76 18.40
N GLY A 4 49.45 -26.56 17.20
CA GLY A 4 49.47 -27.37 15.99
C GLY A 4 48.22 -28.23 15.94
N VAL A 5 47.07 -27.65 15.54
CA VAL A 5 45.93 -28.43 15.03
C VAL A 5 45.28 -27.69 13.86
N THR A 6 45.50 -28.26 12.69
CA THR A 6 44.85 -28.05 11.41
C THR A 6 43.45 -28.68 11.40
N GLY A 7 42.46 -27.98 10.83
CA GLY A 7 41.13 -28.51 10.58
C GLY A 7 40.57 -27.93 9.27
N SER A 8 40.86 -28.61 8.16
CA SER A 8 40.20 -28.46 6.86
C SER A 8 38.98 -29.41 6.78
N VAL A 9 38.25 -29.41 5.63
CA VAL A 9 37.29 -30.47 5.16
C VAL A 9 35.82 -30.13 5.56
N LEU A 10 34.80 -29.88 4.71
CA LEU A 10 34.51 -30.13 3.27
C LEU A 10 33.48 -29.14 2.68
N LEU A 11 33.72 -28.70 1.44
CA LEU A 11 32.70 -28.24 0.51
C LEU A 11 32.16 -29.46 -0.27
N PRO A 12 30.85 -29.63 -0.45
CA PRO A 12 30.35 -30.60 -1.41
C PRO A 12 30.44 -30.06 -2.83
N SER A 13 31.18 -30.82 -3.62
CA SER A 13 31.44 -30.74 -5.05
C SER A 13 30.21 -31.10 -5.89
N PHE A 14 30.10 -30.41 -7.03
CA PHE A 14 29.23 -30.73 -8.17
C PHE A 14 29.38 -32.18 -8.66
N PRO A 15 28.30 -32.76 -9.20
CA PRO A 15 28.38 -33.67 -10.34
C PRO A 15 28.15 -32.91 -11.66
N ARG A 16 29.11 -33.03 -12.59
CA ARG A 16 29.02 -32.67 -14.02
C ARG A 16 28.55 -33.88 -14.85
N ARG A 17 27.85 -33.55 -15.95
CA ARG A 17 27.64 -34.27 -17.23
C ARG A 17 26.70 -35.48 -17.27
N ARG A 18 25.74 -35.44 -18.20
CA ARG A 18 25.95 -35.80 -19.63
C ARG A 18 25.02 -35.03 -20.56
N GLU A 19 25.60 -34.64 -21.69
CA GLU A 19 24.96 -34.12 -22.89
C GLU A 19 24.10 -35.20 -23.56
N SER A 20 22.96 -34.81 -24.13
CA SER A 20 22.54 -35.22 -25.48
C SER A 20 21.35 -34.34 -25.91
N THR A 21 21.57 -33.41 -26.85
CA THR A 21 21.14 -33.48 -28.26
C THR A 21 19.86 -32.70 -28.55
N VAL A 22 20.02 -31.69 -29.41
CA VAL A 22 19.01 -30.85 -30.06
C VAL A 22 18.23 -31.70 -31.08
N PRO A 23 16.93 -31.40 -31.32
CA PRO A 23 16.61 -30.73 -32.58
C PRO A 23 15.59 -29.59 -32.44
N ALA A 24 15.70 -28.66 -33.38
CA ALA A 24 14.79 -27.55 -33.60
C ALA A 24 13.38 -28.01 -33.99
N ALA A 25 12.36 -27.28 -33.54
CA ALA A 25 11.11 -27.12 -34.28
C ALA A 25 10.41 -25.83 -33.86
N VAL A 26 10.24 -24.97 -34.85
CA VAL A 26 9.38 -23.78 -34.88
C VAL A 26 7.92 -24.21 -34.67
N SER A 27 7.19 -23.56 -33.77
CA SER A 27 5.75 -23.37 -33.93
C SER A 27 5.26 -22.26 -33.00
N LEU A 28 4.80 -21.18 -33.61
CA LEU A 28 3.94 -20.16 -33.03
C LEU A 28 2.65 -20.83 -32.54
N LEU A 29 2.17 -20.45 -31.36
CA LEU A 29 0.84 -20.81 -30.89
C LEU A 29 0.00 -19.55 -30.79
N ASP A 30 -1.04 -19.58 -31.61
CA ASP A 30 -2.24 -18.79 -31.58
C ASP A 30 -2.77 -18.58 -30.16
N TYR A 31 -3.17 -17.34 -29.86
CA TYR A 31 -4.37 -17.14 -29.07
C TYR A 31 -5.22 -16.01 -29.63
N SER A 32 -6.45 -16.40 -29.94
CA SER A 32 -7.49 -15.71 -30.67
C SER A 32 -8.17 -14.61 -29.87
N LEU A 33 -8.43 -13.47 -30.52
CA LEU A 33 -9.51 -12.53 -30.15
C LEU A 33 -10.56 -12.51 -31.27
N ARG A 34 -11.77 -12.99 -30.94
CA ARG A 34 -13.06 -12.64 -31.57
C ARG A 34 -13.41 -11.20 -31.12
N SER A 35 -14.04 -10.30 -31.86
CA SER A 35 -15.02 -10.30 -32.98
C SER A 35 -15.22 -8.83 -33.44
N PRO A 36 -16.24 -8.40 -34.23
CA PRO A 36 -17.06 -9.05 -35.27
C PRO A 36 -17.15 -8.21 -36.57
N PHE A 37 -17.28 -8.85 -37.74
CA PHE A 37 -18.11 -8.33 -38.84
C PHE A 37 -18.47 -9.47 -39.80
N GLY A 38 -19.75 -9.58 -40.15
CA GLY A 38 -20.22 -10.43 -41.24
C GLY A 38 -21.70 -10.16 -41.53
N PRO A 39 -22.07 -9.68 -42.73
CA PRO A 39 -23.44 -9.66 -43.20
C PRO A 39 -23.81 -10.99 -43.90
N PRO A 40 -25.12 -11.28 -44.07
CA PRO A 40 -25.60 -12.58 -44.53
C PRO A 40 -25.95 -12.58 -46.02
N TYR A 41 -25.82 -13.74 -46.66
CA TYR A 41 -26.89 -14.49 -47.35
C TYR A 41 -26.36 -15.31 -48.53
N GLY A 42 -26.66 -16.61 -48.53
CA GLY A 42 -26.45 -17.47 -49.69
C GLY A 42 -26.85 -18.93 -49.44
N ARG A 43 -28.08 -19.28 -49.86
CA ARG A 43 -28.58 -20.58 -50.38
C ARG A 43 -30.12 -20.56 -50.21
N SER A 44 -30.97 -21.08 -51.09
CA SER A 44 -30.85 -21.86 -52.33
C SER A 44 -32.28 -22.06 -52.86
N THR A 45 -32.50 -22.04 -54.18
CA THR A 45 -33.57 -22.83 -54.87
C THR A 45 -33.33 -22.71 -56.38
N ARG A 46 -32.79 -23.75 -57.01
CA ARG A 46 -33.46 -24.83 -57.78
C ARG A 46 -34.03 -24.40 -59.14
N PHE A 47 -33.44 -25.03 -60.16
CA PHE A 47 -33.89 -25.25 -61.53
C PHE A 47 -35.32 -25.79 -61.64
N ALA A 48 -36.10 -25.29 -62.61
CA ALA A 48 -36.95 -26.10 -63.49
C ALA A 48 -37.43 -25.28 -64.71
N LEU A 49 -36.93 -25.66 -65.90
CA LEU A 49 -37.61 -25.81 -67.20
C LEU A 49 -38.99 -25.16 -67.41
N LEU A 50 -39.14 -24.38 -68.50
CA LEU A 50 -40.17 -24.61 -69.53
C LEU A 50 -39.90 -23.80 -70.81
N SER A 51 -39.65 -24.55 -71.88
CA SER A 51 -40.02 -24.36 -73.29
C SER A 51 -40.53 -22.99 -73.79
N ARG A 52 -39.91 -22.47 -74.87
CA ARG A 52 -40.43 -22.55 -76.26
C ARG A 52 -39.61 -21.62 -77.17
N LEU A 53 -38.87 -22.23 -78.08
CA LEU A 53 -38.34 -21.58 -79.29
C LEU A 53 -39.39 -21.69 -80.40
N ARG A 54 -39.80 -20.53 -80.94
CA ARG A 54 -40.30 -20.22 -82.29
C ARG A 54 -40.62 -18.73 -82.22
N GLY A 55 -39.83 -17.84 -82.79
CA GLY A 55 -39.51 -17.76 -84.21
C GLY A 55 -40.47 -16.74 -84.82
N ASN A 56 -40.00 -15.51 -85.06
CA ASN A 56 -40.30 -14.80 -86.28
C ASN A 56 -39.35 -13.61 -86.47
N ASP A 57 -38.83 -13.56 -87.69
CA ASP A 57 -38.00 -12.50 -88.24
C ASP A 57 -38.75 -11.16 -88.26
N GLY A 58 -38.02 -10.07 -88.16
CA GLY A 58 -38.64 -8.78 -88.44
C GLY A 58 -37.87 -7.54 -88.01
N LEU A 59 -36.91 -7.16 -88.85
CA LEU A 59 -36.70 -5.76 -89.25
C LEU A 59 -35.82 -4.83 -88.38
N THR A 60 -34.81 -4.33 -89.10
CA THR A 60 -34.34 -2.94 -89.15
C THR A 60 -33.34 -2.46 -88.12
N HIS A 61 -32.10 -2.37 -88.61
CA HIS A 61 -31.08 -1.36 -88.32
C HIS A 61 -31.62 -0.07 -87.67
N THR A 62 -31.14 0.25 -86.47
CA THR A 62 -30.79 1.64 -86.09
C THR A 62 -29.60 1.64 -85.12
N SER A 63 -28.48 2.14 -85.64
CA SER A 63 -27.25 2.64 -85.00
C SER A 63 -27.02 2.41 -83.49
N LEU A 64 -26.15 1.45 -83.15
CA LEU A 64 -25.43 1.40 -81.85
C LEU A 64 -23.92 1.62 -82.03
N GLY A 65 -23.55 2.47 -83.00
CA GLY A 65 -22.15 2.73 -83.36
C GLY A 65 -21.46 3.89 -82.64
N LYS A 66 -22.12 4.61 -81.72
CA LYS A 66 -21.59 5.91 -81.25
C LYS A 66 -21.70 6.22 -79.75
N GLN A 67 -21.72 5.20 -78.87
CA GLN A 67 -21.68 5.43 -77.41
C GLN A 67 -20.70 4.57 -76.60
N ARG A 68 -19.91 3.69 -77.24
CA ARG A 68 -18.92 2.85 -76.52
C ARG A 68 -17.77 3.65 -75.87
N GLY A 69 -17.47 4.85 -76.36
CA GLY A 69 -16.44 5.71 -75.77
C GLY A 69 -16.89 6.46 -74.50
N ALA A 70 -18.19 6.74 -74.35
CA ALA A 70 -18.71 7.45 -73.18
C ALA A 70 -18.78 6.55 -71.94
N GLY A 71 -19.11 5.26 -72.12
CA GLY A 71 -19.17 4.29 -71.02
C GLY A 71 -17.81 3.97 -70.43
N THR A 72 -16.75 3.87 -71.24
CA THR A 72 -15.38 3.64 -70.76
C THR A 72 -14.82 4.88 -70.06
N LEU A 73 -15.11 6.09 -70.56
CA LEU A 73 -14.77 7.35 -69.90
C LEU A 73 -15.49 7.52 -68.55
N MET A 74 -16.78 7.17 -68.47
CA MET A 74 -17.48 7.18 -67.18
C MET A 74 -16.91 6.16 -66.21
N ALA A 75 -16.58 4.95 -66.68
CA ALA A 75 -16.00 3.92 -65.83
C ALA A 75 -14.62 4.33 -65.30
N THR A 76 -13.76 4.95 -66.11
CA THR A 76 -12.45 5.43 -65.66
C THR A 76 -12.59 6.62 -64.70
N VAL A 77 -13.48 7.57 -64.96
CA VAL A 77 -13.76 8.69 -64.04
C VAL A 77 -14.30 8.17 -62.70
N PHE A 78 -15.22 7.22 -62.73
CA PHE A 78 -15.77 6.59 -61.53
C PHE A 78 -14.68 5.85 -60.73
N LEU A 79 -13.80 5.14 -61.42
CA LEU A 79 -12.69 4.43 -60.78
C LEU A 79 -11.65 5.40 -60.19
N LEU A 80 -11.36 6.51 -60.87
CA LEU A 80 -10.51 7.58 -60.34
C LEU A 80 -11.14 8.28 -59.13
N LEU A 81 -12.46 8.50 -59.15
CA LEU A 81 -13.20 9.04 -58.01
C LEU A 81 -13.16 8.10 -56.81
N ILE A 82 -13.31 6.79 -57.03
CA ILE A 82 -13.18 5.78 -55.97
C ILE A 82 -11.75 5.79 -55.40
N ILE A 83 -10.72 5.82 -56.25
CA ILE A 83 -9.32 5.87 -55.78
C ILE A 83 -9.06 7.15 -54.98
N ALA A 84 -9.56 8.30 -55.44
CA ALA A 84 -9.43 9.56 -54.73
C ALA A 84 -10.19 9.55 -53.38
N LEU A 85 -11.39 8.95 -53.35
CA LEU A 85 -12.18 8.78 -52.13
C LEU A 85 -11.45 7.87 -51.14
N LEU A 86 -10.95 6.71 -51.58
CA LEU A 86 -10.21 5.77 -50.76
C LEU A 86 -8.90 6.37 -50.24
N GLY A 87 -8.17 7.13 -51.08
CA GLY A 87 -6.98 7.87 -50.66
C GLY A 87 -7.29 8.97 -49.63
N GLY A 88 -8.40 9.70 -49.81
CA GLY A 88 -8.87 10.70 -48.85
C GLY A 88 -9.27 10.09 -47.50
N ILE A 89 -9.94 8.94 -47.51
CA ILE A 89 -10.28 8.20 -46.29
C ILE A 89 -9.01 7.69 -45.61
N GLY A 90 -8.08 7.09 -46.35
CA GLY A 90 -6.82 6.57 -45.81
C GLY A 90 -5.94 7.65 -45.16
N LEU A 91 -5.81 8.82 -45.79
CA LEU A 91 -5.07 9.95 -45.22
C LEU A 91 -5.75 10.53 -43.97
N ARG A 92 -7.08 10.57 -43.94
CA ARG A 92 -7.82 11.02 -42.76
C ARG A 92 -7.67 10.04 -41.59
N MET A 93 -7.84 8.73 -41.83
CA MET A 93 -7.69 7.69 -40.80
C MET A 93 -6.26 7.66 -40.23
N ALA A 94 -5.24 7.70 -41.09
CA ALA A 94 -3.85 7.74 -40.63
C ALA A 94 -3.54 9.02 -39.84
N GLY A 95 -4.08 10.16 -40.27
CA GLY A 95 -3.92 11.43 -39.56
C GLY A 95 -4.60 11.46 -38.19
N THR A 96 -5.81 10.91 -38.07
CA THR A 96 -6.54 10.84 -36.80
C THR A 96 -5.87 9.89 -35.81
N ASP A 97 -5.45 8.70 -36.25
CA ASP A 97 -4.83 7.70 -35.35
C ASP A 97 -3.51 8.21 -34.76
N ILE A 98 -2.69 8.90 -35.57
CA ILE A 98 -1.42 9.50 -35.13
C ILE A 98 -1.69 10.60 -34.10
N ASN A 99 -2.67 11.48 -34.36
CA ASN A 99 -2.96 12.60 -33.48
C ASN A 99 -3.58 12.12 -32.16
N ASP A 100 -4.47 11.13 -32.20
CA ASP A 100 -5.09 10.55 -31.00
C ASP A 100 -4.05 9.83 -30.13
N THR A 101 -3.12 9.10 -30.75
CA THR A 101 -2.01 8.45 -30.03
C THR A 101 -1.05 9.48 -29.42
N ALA A 102 -0.74 10.57 -30.13
CA ALA A 102 0.10 11.65 -29.62
C ALA A 102 -0.55 12.34 -28.42
N VAL A 103 -1.84 12.68 -28.52
CA VAL A 103 -2.60 13.29 -27.41
C VAL A 103 -2.67 12.35 -26.20
N GLN A 104 -2.87 11.05 -26.43
CA GLN A 104 -2.88 10.07 -25.35
C GLN A 104 -1.52 9.99 -24.64
N ASN A 105 -0.42 9.96 -25.39
CA ASN A 105 0.93 9.93 -24.84
C ASN A 105 1.25 11.21 -24.03
N ASP A 106 0.98 12.39 -24.57
CA ASP A 106 1.18 13.66 -23.88
C ASP A 106 0.38 13.72 -22.57
N SER A 107 -0.81 13.10 -22.57
CA SER A 107 -1.66 13.04 -21.39
C SER A 107 -1.16 12.09 -20.29
N VAL A 108 -0.47 11.01 -20.66
CA VAL A 108 0.18 10.09 -19.73
C VAL A 108 1.44 10.74 -19.15
N GLU A 109 2.22 11.44 -19.98
CA GLU A 109 3.38 12.20 -19.51
C GLU A 109 2.97 13.32 -18.54
N ALA A 110 1.88 14.04 -18.82
CA ALA A 110 1.34 15.05 -17.91
C ALA A 110 0.93 14.47 -16.56
N LEU A 111 0.45 13.23 -16.51
CA LEU A 111 0.15 12.52 -15.26
C LEU A 111 1.43 12.25 -14.45
N PHE A 112 2.47 11.67 -15.07
CA PHE A 112 3.75 11.41 -14.40
C PHE A 112 4.44 12.68 -13.89
N LEU A 113 4.30 13.79 -14.61
CA LEU A 113 4.77 15.10 -14.14
C LEU A 113 4.01 15.59 -12.92
N ALA A 114 2.68 15.40 -12.90
CA ALA A 114 1.87 15.73 -11.74
C ALA A 114 2.25 14.87 -10.52
N GLU A 115 2.48 13.56 -10.72
CA GLU A 115 2.97 12.65 -9.66
C GLU A 115 4.35 13.07 -9.14
N SER A 116 5.26 13.47 -10.03
CA SER A 116 6.57 14.00 -9.64
C SER A 116 6.45 15.26 -8.76
N GLY A 117 5.49 16.13 -9.06
CA GLY A 117 5.21 17.29 -8.22
C GLY A 117 4.61 16.93 -6.87
N LEU A 118 3.87 15.82 -6.77
CA LEU A 118 3.38 15.30 -5.49
C LEU A 118 4.52 14.76 -4.63
N GLU A 119 5.47 14.03 -5.21
CA GLU A 119 6.69 13.59 -4.53
C GLU A 119 7.52 14.78 -4.03
N ARG A 120 7.61 15.85 -4.82
CA ARG A 120 8.27 17.09 -4.40
C ARG A 120 7.54 17.75 -3.23
N ALA A 121 6.21 17.77 -3.23
CA ALA A 121 5.41 18.28 -2.12
C ALA A 121 5.67 17.46 -0.85
N LEU A 122 5.61 16.13 -0.94
CA LEU A 122 5.95 15.19 0.13
C LEU A 122 7.33 15.47 0.72
N GLN A 123 8.37 15.64 -0.10
CA GLN A 123 9.72 15.93 0.36
C GLN A 123 9.82 17.23 1.15
N LYS A 124 9.17 18.31 0.69
CA LYS A 124 9.19 19.62 1.39
C LYS A 124 8.49 19.56 2.73
N LEU A 125 7.35 18.91 2.72
CA LEU A 125 6.56 18.74 3.92
C LEU A 125 7.27 17.82 4.93
N ALA A 126 8.01 16.80 4.47
CA ALA A 126 8.92 16.01 5.30
C ALA A 126 10.12 16.81 5.83
N ALA A 127 10.56 17.85 5.12
CA ALA A 127 11.60 18.79 5.56
C ALA A 127 11.09 19.86 6.55
N GLY A 128 9.80 19.82 6.93
CA GLY A 128 9.21 20.72 7.93
C GLY A 128 8.50 21.95 7.37
N THR A 129 8.28 22.03 6.05
CA THR A 129 7.45 23.10 5.46
C THR A 129 5.99 22.93 5.89
N VAL A 130 5.35 24.02 6.35
CA VAL A 130 3.91 24.00 6.68
C VAL A 130 3.06 23.85 5.41
N CYS A 131 1.91 23.15 5.50
CA CYS A 131 1.10 22.77 4.33
C CYS A 131 0.84 23.90 3.34
N GLY A 132 0.37 25.07 3.79
CA GLY A 132 0.12 26.22 2.91
C GLY A 132 1.37 26.83 2.26
N ALA A 133 2.54 26.63 2.85
CA ALA A 133 3.82 27.09 2.29
C ALA A 133 4.40 26.12 1.24
N ALA A 134 3.79 24.94 1.04
CA ALA A 134 4.18 24.07 -0.07
C ALA A 134 3.89 24.71 -1.44
N VAL A 135 2.95 25.68 -1.50
CA VAL A 135 2.60 26.44 -2.71
C VAL A 135 3.63 27.55 -3.01
N THR A 136 4.23 28.17 -2.00
CA THR A 136 4.97 29.44 -2.13
C THR A 136 6.34 29.37 -2.80
N ASP A 137 6.77 28.18 -3.21
CA ASP A 137 8.08 27.94 -3.84
C ASP A 137 7.99 27.57 -5.35
N VAL A 138 6.80 27.59 -5.95
CA VAL A 138 6.58 26.91 -7.24
C VAL A 138 6.26 27.90 -8.35
N ALA A 139 7.27 28.61 -8.82
CA ALA A 139 7.33 28.86 -10.26
C ALA A 139 7.31 27.48 -10.95
N ALA A 140 6.52 27.34 -12.02
CA ALA A 140 6.37 26.09 -12.77
C ALA A 140 7.74 25.44 -13.00
N GLN A 141 7.90 24.21 -12.52
CA GLN A 141 9.17 23.49 -12.59
C GLN A 141 9.17 22.67 -13.88
N THR A 142 10.16 22.90 -14.73
CA THR A 142 10.30 22.19 -15.99
C THR A 142 11.02 20.86 -15.77
N LEU A 143 10.39 19.76 -16.19
CA LEU A 143 10.99 18.43 -16.23
C LEU A 143 10.81 17.86 -17.64
N GLY A 144 11.92 17.67 -18.36
CA GLY A 144 11.89 17.23 -19.75
C GLY A 144 11.12 18.21 -20.64
N ARG A 145 10.06 17.71 -21.28
CA ARG A 145 9.22 18.43 -22.26
C ARG A 145 7.97 19.08 -21.65
N GLY A 146 7.78 18.99 -20.34
CA GLY A 146 6.63 19.55 -19.66
C GLY A 146 7.00 20.27 -18.37
N THR A 147 5.97 20.76 -17.69
CA THR A 147 6.10 21.44 -16.40
C THR A 147 5.14 20.83 -15.39
N PHE A 148 5.51 20.90 -14.12
CA PHE A 148 4.57 20.67 -13.02
C PHE A 148 4.52 21.89 -12.10
N GLN A 149 3.35 22.11 -11.51
CA GLN A 149 3.13 23.18 -10.55
C GLN A 149 2.21 22.70 -9.43
N ILE A 150 2.59 22.99 -8.18
CA ILE A 150 1.70 22.82 -7.03
C ILE A 150 0.74 24.00 -7.03
N THR A 151 -0.54 23.75 -7.29
CA THR A 151 -1.56 24.79 -7.48
C THR A 151 -2.21 25.19 -6.16
N SER A 152 -2.39 24.23 -5.26
CA SER A 152 -2.93 24.48 -3.92
C SER A 152 -2.37 23.48 -2.91
N ALA A 153 -2.27 23.92 -1.66
CA ALA A 153 -1.98 23.05 -0.53
C ALA A 153 -2.73 23.61 0.70
N ALA A 154 -3.63 22.82 1.25
CA ALA A 154 -4.48 23.22 2.37
C ALA A 154 -4.75 22.05 3.32
N ILE A 155 -4.98 22.37 4.59
CA ILE A 155 -5.37 21.35 5.57
C ILE A 155 -6.84 20.99 5.35
N ASN A 156 -7.12 19.70 5.15
CA ASN A 156 -8.47 19.14 5.05
C ASN A 156 -8.55 17.90 5.95
N ALA A 157 -9.46 17.90 6.92
CA ALA A 157 -9.66 16.81 7.88
C ALA A 157 -8.36 16.31 8.56
N GLY A 158 -7.41 17.21 8.87
CA GLY A 158 -6.15 16.87 9.53
C GLY A 158 -5.05 16.34 8.60
N LEU A 159 -5.31 16.22 7.30
CA LEU A 159 -4.33 15.87 6.28
C LEU A 159 -3.98 17.11 5.42
N CYS A 160 -2.77 17.14 4.86
CA CYS A 160 -2.40 18.19 3.91
C CYS A 160 -2.84 17.79 2.51
N ARG A 161 -3.96 18.34 2.07
CA ARG A 161 -4.46 18.17 0.71
C ARG A 161 -3.64 19.00 -0.25
N VAL A 162 -2.99 18.36 -1.21
CA VAL A 162 -2.16 19.03 -2.22
C VAL A 162 -2.73 18.73 -3.61
N GLN A 163 -2.84 19.78 -4.41
CA GLN A 163 -3.19 19.68 -5.82
C GLN A 163 -1.98 20.03 -6.68
N VAL A 164 -1.73 19.19 -7.68
CA VAL A 164 -0.60 19.35 -8.59
C VAL A 164 -1.09 19.27 -10.02
N LEU A 165 -0.71 20.27 -10.82
CA LEU A 165 -0.98 20.33 -12.24
C LEU A 165 0.30 19.96 -13.00
N GLY A 166 0.24 18.88 -13.77
CA GLY A 166 1.22 18.56 -14.80
C GLY A 166 0.74 19.06 -16.16
N SER A 167 1.65 19.62 -16.96
CA SER A 167 1.37 20.08 -18.32
C SER A 167 2.46 19.65 -19.30
N VAL A 168 2.05 19.13 -20.46
CA VAL A 168 2.93 18.76 -21.57
C VAL A 168 2.37 19.35 -22.84
N GLY A 169 3.20 20.04 -23.62
CA GLY A 169 2.77 20.60 -24.89
C GLY A 169 3.90 21.28 -25.63
N LEU A 170 3.78 21.29 -26.96
CA LEU A 170 4.68 22.03 -27.82
C LEU A 170 4.26 23.51 -27.87
N ALA A 171 5.23 24.41 -28.04
CA ALA A 171 4.96 25.84 -28.17
C ALA A 171 3.98 26.09 -29.33
N GLY A 172 2.85 26.76 -29.03
CA GLY A 172 1.80 27.06 -30.01
C GLY A 172 0.68 26.03 -30.13
N THR A 173 0.67 24.98 -29.30
CA THR A 173 -0.44 24.01 -29.21
C THR A 173 -1.15 24.08 -27.86
N THR A 174 -2.40 23.59 -27.78
CA THR A 174 -3.09 23.44 -26.49
C THR A 174 -2.41 22.32 -25.69
N PRO A 175 -1.81 22.61 -24.53
CA PRO A 175 -1.08 21.60 -23.77
C PRO A 175 -2.03 20.55 -23.17
N ALA A 176 -1.59 19.29 -23.17
CA ALA A 176 -2.22 18.25 -22.38
C ALA A 176 -1.96 18.54 -20.90
N THR A 177 -3.02 18.61 -20.10
CA THR A 177 -2.93 18.89 -18.67
C THR A 177 -3.56 17.77 -17.85
N ARG A 178 -2.98 17.51 -16.68
CA ARG A 178 -3.50 16.58 -15.68
C ARG A 178 -3.39 17.21 -14.31
N LEU A 179 -4.54 17.35 -13.65
CA LEU A 179 -4.63 17.76 -12.25
C LEU A 179 -4.83 16.50 -11.41
N ILE A 180 -3.93 16.29 -10.46
CA ILE A 180 -4.08 15.25 -9.43
C ILE A 180 -4.22 15.90 -8.06
N GLU A 181 -4.98 15.23 -7.19
CA GLU A 181 -5.18 15.60 -5.80
C GLU A 181 -4.76 14.42 -4.93
N ALA A 182 -4.02 14.71 -3.86
CA ALA A 182 -3.72 13.70 -2.85
C ALA A 182 -3.69 14.32 -1.45
N ASP A 183 -4.12 13.52 -0.47
CA ASP A 183 -4.05 13.86 0.94
C ASP A 183 -2.74 13.32 1.53
N LEU A 184 -1.81 14.23 1.81
CA LEU A 184 -0.49 13.91 2.36
C LEU A 184 -0.53 13.98 3.88
N SER A 185 -0.21 12.86 4.53
CA SER A 185 0.08 12.84 5.96
C SER A 185 1.54 13.19 6.19
N LEU A 186 1.80 14.22 6.97
CA LEU A 186 3.13 14.78 7.17
C LEU A 186 3.40 14.89 8.65
N GLY A 187 4.56 14.41 9.07
CA GLY A 187 5.04 14.68 10.43
C GLY A 187 4.27 13.98 11.53
N GLY A 188 3.59 12.86 11.23
CA GLY A 188 3.17 11.94 12.28
C GLY A 188 4.38 11.39 13.02
N CYS A 189 4.28 11.28 14.34
CA CYS A 189 5.30 10.63 15.14
C CYS A 189 5.51 9.20 14.65
N ARG A 190 6.68 8.93 14.05
CA ARG A 190 7.09 7.60 13.56
C ARG A 190 7.53 6.69 14.70
N GLY A 191 7.85 7.28 15.84
CA GLY A 191 8.24 6.58 17.05
C GLY A 191 7.95 7.45 18.26
N TRP A 192 7.71 6.78 19.38
CA TRP A 192 7.44 7.41 20.66
C TRP A 192 8.45 6.91 21.70
N ALA A 193 8.95 7.82 22.51
CA ALA A 193 9.68 7.49 23.71
C ALA A 193 9.02 8.17 24.90
N VAL A 194 8.91 7.42 26.00
CA VAL A 194 8.23 7.88 27.20
C VAL A 194 9.14 7.82 28.41
N GLY A 195 8.89 8.68 29.40
CA GLY A 195 9.64 8.69 30.64
C GLY A 195 9.09 9.68 31.66
N SER A 196 9.96 10.08 32.59
CA SER A 196 9.66 11.03 33.66
C SER A 196 10.73 12.11 33.76
N ALA A 197 10.33 13.33 34.10
CA ALA A 197 11.22 14.42 34.48
C ALA A 197 10.75 15.08 35.79
N SER A 198 11.60 15.91 36.40
CA SER A 198 11.29 16.65 37.65
C SER A 198 10.17 17.69 37.54
N GLY A 199 9.47 17.76 36.40
CA GLY A 199 8.35 18.67 36.14
C GLY A 199 7.24 18.07 35.28
N GLY A 200 7.10 16.74 35.27
CA GLY A 200 5.97 16.05 34.62
C GLY A 200 6.38 14.93 33.66
N GLU A 201 5.44 14.57 32.79
CA GLU A 201 5.58 13.54 31.78
C GLU A 201 6.66 13.90 30.74
N VAL A 202 7.36 12.89 30.26
CA VAL A 202 8.24 13.02 29.09
C VAL A 202 7.64 12.19 27.98
N LEU A 203 7.17 12.85 26.93
CA LEU A 203 6.76 12.25 25.66
C LEU A 203 7.60 12.86 24.54
N LEU A 204 8.39 12.01 23.90
CA LEU A 204 9.21 12.36 22.75
C LEU A 204 8.65 11.70 21.50
N CYS A 205 8.62 12.47 20.43
CA CYS A 205 8.16 12.08 19.12
C CYS A 205 9.35 12.06 18.16
N TRP A 206 9.50 10.97 17.40
CA TRP A 206 10.47 10.87 16.31
C TRP A 206 9.81 11.24 14.99
N ASN A 207 10.30 12.27 14.32
CA ASN A 207 9.78 12.71 13.01
C ASN A 207 10.46 12.02 11.82
N GLY A 208 11.43 11.11 12.06
CA GLY A 208 12.25 10.50 11.02
C GLY A 208 13.71 10.98 11.01
N THR A 209 14.00 12.14 11.61
CA THR A 209 15.34 12.74 11.63
C THR A 209 15.77 13.21 13.02
N SER A 210 14.83 13.64 13.87
CA SER A 210 15.10 14.12 15.23
C SER A 210 14.00 13.73 16.21
N TRP A 211 14.39 13.65 17.49
CA TRP A 211 13.47 13.53 18.62
C TRP A 211 13.10 14.93 19.11
N SER A 212 11.82 15.22 19.21
CA SER A 212 11.29 16.43 19.81
C SER A 212 10.28 16.10 20.90
N ARG A 213 10.12 16.99 21.89
CA ARG A 213 9.02 16.86 22.85
C ARG A 213 7.69 17.05 22.12
N SER A 214 6.75 16.18 22.40
CA SER A 214 5.36 16.31 21.96
C SER A 214 4.53 16.81 23.14
N GLY A 215 3.73 17.85 22.95
CA GLY A 215 2.98 18.49 24.04
C GLY A 215 3.66 19.75 24.62
N PRO A 216 2.99 20.46 25.54
CA PRO A 216 2.44 19.92 26.78
C PRO A 216 1.09 19.22 26.61
N TYR A 217 0.82 18.20 27.44
CA TYR A 217 -0.47 17.54 27.48
C TYR A 217 -1.09 17.71 28.88
N PRO A 218 -1.84 18.81 29.12
CA PRO A 218 -2.43 19.09 30.42
C PRO A 218 -3.37 18.00 30.95
N ALA A 219 -3.81 17.07 30.10
CA ALA A 219 -4.65 15.93 30.45
C ALA A 219 -3.88 14.74 31.09
N ILE A 220 -2.54 14.73 31.04
CA ILE A 220 -1.67 13.72 31.66
C ILE A 220 -0.61 14.32 32.62
N PRO A 221 -0.96 15.27 33.50
CA PRO A 221 0.00 16.04 34.30
C PRO A 221 0.55 15.24 35.49
N ASP A 222 1.78 15.53 35.89
CA ASP A 222 2.48 14.94 37.05
C ASP A 222 2.59 13.41 36.99
N THR A 223 2.89 12.87 35.81
CA THR A 223 2.91 11.43 35.58
C THR A 223 4.27 10.89 35.19
N THR A 224 4.51 9.62 35.53
CA THR A 224 5.66 8.84 35.09
C THR A 224 5.18 7.79 34.11
N LEU A 225 5.50 7.96 32.83
CA LEU A 225 5.24 6.96 31.80
C LEU A 225 6.41 5.97 31.74
N ARG A 226 6.09 4.68 31.61
CA ARG A 226 7.04 3.58 31.75
C ARG A 226 7.07 2.64 30.54
N GLY A 227 5.92 2.48 29.89
CA GLY A 227 5.79 1.67 28.67
C GLY A 227 5.02 2.42 27.61
N VAL A 228 5.36 2.17 26.35
CA VAL A 228 4.64 2.68 25.17
C VAL A 228 4.59 1.60 24.09
N THR A 229 3.46 1.51 23.40
CA THR A 229 3.26 0.65 22.24
C THR A 229 2.39 1.36 21.20
N CYS A 230 2.60 1.07 19.93
CA CYS A 230 1.90 1.70 18.82
C CYS A 230 1.52 0.64 17.79
N PRO A 231 0.36 -0.03 17.93
CA PRO A 231 -0.15 -0.91 16.89
C PRO A 231 -0.41 -0.19 15.56
N ALA A 232 -0.71 1.12 15.58
CA ALA A 232 -0.83 1.96 14.38
C ALA A 232 -0.34 3.40 14.64
N SER A 233 -0.15 4.19 13.57
CA SER A 233 0.33 5.58 13.67
C SER A 233 -0.64 6.53 14.39
N ASN A 234 -1.92 6.17 14.41
CA ASN A 234 -3.01 6.88 15.07
C ASN A 234 -3.58 6.11 16.27
N ASP A 235 -2.88 5.09 16.73
CA ASP A 235 -3.30 4.26 17.85
C ASP A 235 -2.05 3.86 18.62
N CYS A 236 -1.68 4.69 19.59
CA CYS A 236 -0.61 4.39 20.52
C CYS A 236 -1.12 4.42 21.95
N TRP A 237 -0.56 3.55 22.77
CA TRP A 237 -0.88 3.41 24.18
C TRP A 237 0.37 3.62 25.01
N ALA A 238 0.26 4.46 26.03
CA ALA A 238 1.31 4.65 27.03
C ALA A 238 0.77 4.32 28.41
N VAL A 239 1.59 3.63 29.22
CA VAL A 239 1.22 3.23 30.57
C VAL A 239 2.24 3.69 31.58
N GLY A 240 1.80 3.86 32.82
CA GLY A 240 2.67 4.34 33.86
C GLY A 240 1.98 4.50 35.21
N SER A 241 2.41 5.52 35.94
CA SER A 241 1.97 5.83 37.29
C SER A 241 1.73 7.32 37.46
N ARG A 242 0.74 7.67 38.29
CA ARG A 242 0.41 9.03 38.72
C ARG A 242 0.20 9.09 40.24
N SER A 243 0.03 10.29 40.78
CA SER A 243 -0.46 10.45 42.15
C SER A 243 -1.84 9.79 42.30
N GLY A 244 -1.87 8.67 43.04
CA GLY A 244 -3.07 7.85 43.19
C GLY A 244 -3.27 6.80 42.10
N GLY A 245 -2.20 6.18 41.57
CA GLY A 245 -2.22 4.83 40.97
C GLY A 245 -1.82 4.74 39.50
N GLY A 246 -2.28 3.68 38.84
CA GLY A 246 -2.00 3.39 37.43
C GLY A 246 -2.50 4.48 36.48
N LEU A 247 -1.77 4.64 35.38
CA LEU A 247 -2.12 5.54 34.29
C LEU A 247 -2.10 4.79 32.96
N ILE A 248 -3.13 5.05 32.15
CA ILE A 248 -3.18 4.67 30.73
C ILE A 248 -3.50 5.94 29.95
N ALA A 249 -2.69 6.22 28.93
CA ALA A 249 -2.88 7.30 27.98
C ALA A 249 -2.97 6.72 26.56
N HIS A 250 -3.76 7.39 25.71
CA HIS A 250 -4.03 7.00 24.34
C HIS A 250 -3.73 8.14 23.38
N TRP A 251 -3.13 7.81 22.25
CA TRP A 251 -2.88 8.70 21.13
C TRP A 251 -3.89 8.40 20.03
N ASP A 252 -4.69 9.40 19.67
CA ASP A 252 -5.73 9.29 18.63
C ASP A 252 -5.23 9.63 17.21
N GLY A 253 -3.92 9.87 17.05
CA GLY A 253 -3.33 10.40 15.81
C GLY A 253 -3.03 11.89 15.85
N THR A 254 -3.60 12.62 16.82
CA THR A 254 -3.46 14.08 16.94
C THR A 254 -3.08 14.53 18.34
N THR A 255 -3.65 13.91 19.39
CA THR A 255 -3.42 14.31 20.78
C THR A 255 -3.32 13.10 21.68
N TRP A 256 -2.50 13.23 22.73
CA TRP A 256 -2.50 12.28 23.83
C TRP A 256 -3.60 12.67 24.81
N SER A 257 -4.47 11.72 25.09
CA SER A 257 -5.53 11.85 26.09
C SER A 257 -5.41 10.76 27.13
N ARG A 258 -5.89 11.04 28.33
CA ARG A 258 -5.94 10.03 29.38
C ARG A 258 -7.18 9.18 29.22
N VAL A 259 -7.02 7.86 29.33
CA VAL A 259 -8.15 6.94 29.39
C VAL A 259 -8.57 6.72 30.85
N PRO A 260 -9.85 6.96 31.20
CA PRO A 260 -10.35 6.69 32.54
C PRO A 260 -10.20 5.22 32.91
N THR A 261 -9.50 4.95 34.00
CA THR A 261 -9.16 3.60 34.47
C THR A 261 -10.21 3.04 35.45
N GLY A 262 -11.47 3.47 35.35
CA GLY A 262 -12.47 3.41 36.44
C GLY A 262 -12.49 2.13 37.29
N SER A 263 -12.60 0.95 36.67
CA SER A 263 -12.65 -0.35 37.34
C SER A 263 -11.30 -1.07 37.44
N LEU A 264 -10.20 -0.42 37.04
CA LEU A 264 -8.88 -1.00 37.05
C LEU A 264 -8.24 -0.93 38.44
N PRO A 265 -7.30 -1.85 38.75
CA PRO A 265 -6.56 -1.81 39.99
C PRO A 265 -5.81 -0.49 40.09
N ASN A 266 -5.78 0.10 41.28
CA ASN A 266 -5.09 1.36 41.53
C ASN A 266 -3.56 1.18 41.61
N GLU A 267 -3.00 0.49 40.64
CA GLU A 267 -1.66 -0.08 40.67
C GLU A 267 -0.81 0.44 39.52
N ASN A 268 0.48 0.63 39.79
CA ASN A 268 1.40 1.12 38.79
C ASN A 268 1.55 0.13 37.63
N LEU A 269 1.49 0.63 36.40
CA LEU A 269 1.73 -0.15 35.19
C LEU A 269 3.15 0.11 34.68
N TYR A 270 3.84 -0.95 34.27
CA TYR A 270 5.25 -0.90 33.82
C TYR A 270 5.40 -1.22 32.35
N GLY A 271 4.67 -2.22 31.86
CA GLY A 271 4.77 -2.69 30.48
C GLY A 271 3.42 -2.64 29.78
N VAL A 272 3.43 -2.34 28.49
CA VAL A 272 2.26 -2.45 27.61
C VAL A 272 2.69 -3.00 26.26
N HIS A 273 1.88 -3.86 25.67
CA HIS A 273 2.08 -4.38 24.33
C HIS A 273 0.74 -4.64 23.66
N CYS A 274 0.61 -4.18 22.42
CA CYS A 274 -0.52 -4.47 21.56
C CYS A 274 -0.08 -5.43 20.46
N TYR A 275 -0.81 -6.54 20.28
CA TYR A 275 -0.67 -7.36 19.08
C TYR A 275 -1.33 -6.66 17.87
N ASP A 276 -2.50 -6.08 18.12
CA ASP A 276 -3.25 -5.22 17.20
C ASP A 276 -4.03 -4.16 18.00
N SER A 277 -4.74 -3.26 17.32
CA SER A 277 -5.54 -2.18 17.93
C SER A 277 -6.64 -2.63 18.88
N ASN A 278 -7.02 -3.91 18.86
CA ASN A 278 -8.10 -4.47 19.68
C ASN A 278 -7.59 -5.46 20.73
N ASN A 279 -6.30 -5.79 20.72
CA ASN A 279 -5.70 -6.78 21.59
C ASN A 279 -4.42 -6.24 22.20
N CYS A 280 -4.59 -5.52 23.30
CA CYS A 280 -3.47 -5.03 24.09
C CYS A 280 -3.48 -5.59 25.50
N TRP A 281 -2.28 -5.74 26.05
CA TRP A 281 -2.05 -6.08 27.44
C TRP A 281 -1.18 -5.03 28.10
N ALA A 282 -1.57 -4.59 29.29
CA ALA A 282 -0.77 -3.80 30.19
C ALA A 282 -0.52 -4.59 31.48
N VAL A 283 0.70 -4.50 31.99
CA VAL A 283 1.13 -5.24 33.17
C VAL A 283 1.76 -4.34 34.22
N GLY A 284 1.55 -4.67 35.49
CA GLY A 284 1.87 -3.80 36.62
C GLY A 284 2.21 -4.53 37.92
N ASN A 285 2.20 -3.76 39.03
CA ASN A 285 2.32 -4.31 40.39
C ASN A 285 1.05 -5.07 40.80
N ASN A 286 1.19 -5.88 41.85
CA ASN A 286 0.08 -6.50 42.57
C ASN A 286 -0.93 -7.20 41.65
N ARG A 287 -0.44 -7.97 40.66
CA ARG A 287 -1.27 -8.71 39.70
C ARG A 287 -2.07 -7.84 38.74
N ALA A 288 -1.65 -6.60 38.51
CA ALA A 288 -2.27 -5.79 37.47
C ALA A 288 -1.97 -6.38 36.09
N PHE A 289 -2.86 -7.26 35.62
CA PHE A 289 -2.97 -7.67 34.23
C PHE A 289 -4.22 -7.02 33.68
N VAL A 290 -4.06 -6.11 32.73
CA VAL A 290 -5.17 -5.36 32.16
C VAL A 290 -5.20 -5.59 30.66
N ARG A 291 -6.36 -5.93 30.14
CA ARG A 291 -6.58 -6.21 28.72
C ARG A 291 -7.41 -5.10 28.08
N TRP A 292 -7.01 -4.70 26.90
CA TRP A 292 -7.83 -3.93 25.96
C TRP A 292 -8.47 -4.90 24.97
N ASP A 293 -9.78 -4.76 24.77
CA ASP A 293 -10.60 -5.57 23.85
C ASP A 293 -11.07 -4.80 22.60
N GLY A 294 -10.56 -3.58 22.38
CA GLY A 294 -11.02 -2.67 21.33
C GLY A 294 -12.07 -1.66 21.81
N VAL A 295 -12.66 -1.86 23.00
CA VAL A 295 -13.70 -0.98 23.54
C VAL A 295 -13.31 -0.42 24.89
N SER A 296 -12.82 -1.27 25.79
CA SER A 296 -12.49 -0.87 27.16
C SER A 296 -11.32 -1.65 27.74
N TRP A 297 -10.61 -1.00 28.67
CA TRP A 297 -9.61 -1.69 29.48
C TRP A 297 -10.32 -2.41 30.63
N SER A 298 -10.09 -3.71 30.75
CA SER A 298 -10.66 -4.57 31.79
C SER A 298 -9.59 -5.43 32.47
N ILE A 299 -9.86 -5.87 33.70
CA ILE A 299 -8.93 -6.76 34.42
C ILE A 299 -8.93 -8.12 33.73
N GLY A 300 -7.74 -8.58 33.35
CA GLY A 300 -7.56 -9.92 32.79
C GLY A 300 -7.80 -11.01 33.83
N THR A 301 -8.37 -12.12 33.40
CA THR A 301 -8.56 -13.32 34.22
C THR A 301 -7.20 -13.98 34.52
N TYR A 302 -6.93 -14.28 35.80
CA TYR A 302 -5.71 -14.93 36.25
C TYR A 302 -6.02 -16.25 36.95
N ALA A 303 -5.19 -17.27 36.73
CA ALA A 303 -5.20 -18.46 37.56
C ALA A 303 -4.62 -18.14 38.97
N PRO A 304 -4.96 -18.91 40.02
CA PRO A 304 -4.32 -18.77 41.33
C PRO A 304 -2.80 -18.91 41.19
N GLY A 305 -2.02 -17.98 41.74
CA GLY A 305 -0.55 -18.13 41.73
C GLY A 305 0.29 -16.87 41.63
N PHE A 306 -0.27 -15.65 41.62
CA PHE A 306 0.54 -14.42 41.49
C PHE A 306 0.57 -13.50 42.75
N PRO A 307 0.64 -13.97 44.01
CA PRO A 307 0.65 -13.06 45.17
C PRO A 307 1.80 -12.06 45.10
N ASN A 308 1.45 -10.77 45.21
CA ASN A 308 2.39 -9.65 45.29
C ASN A 308 3.44 -9.63 44.16
N THR A 309 3.07 -10.07 42.97
CA THR A 309 3.97 -10.11 41.82
C THR A 309 4.04 -8.75 41.13
N ARG A 310 5.26 -8.29 40.84
CA ARG A 310 5.52 -7.15 39.96
C ARG A 310 5.82 -7.66 38.56
N MET A 311 4.98 -7.28 37.60
CA MET A 311 5.23 -7.57 36.19
C MET A 311 5.89 -6.36 35.53
N ASN A 312 7.03 -6.59 34.89
CA ASN A 312 7.86 -5.54 34.32
C ASN A 312 7.60 -5.34 32.82
N ALA A 313 7.35 -6.42 32.08
CA ALA A 313 7.13 -6.38 30.65
C ALA A 313 6.14 -7.44 30.17
N VAL A 314 5.52 -7.17 29.03
CA VAL A 314 4.62 -8.09 28.33
C VAL A 314 4.91 -8.01 26.83
N SER A 315 4.80 -9.14 26.13
CA SER A 315 4.89 -9.22 24.68
C SER A 315 3.93 -10.30 24.18
N CYS A 316 3.26 -10.02 23.06
CA CYS A 316 2.30 -10.93 22.46
C CYS A 316 2.77 -11.39 21.09
N ALA A 317 2.84 -12.70 20.89
CA ALA A 317 3.07 -13.31 19.57
C ALA A 317 1.77 -13.37 18.74
N ALA A 318 0.63 -13.50 19.43
CA ALA A 318 -0.71 -13.47 18.87
C ALA A 318 -1.70 -12.91 19.91
N ALA A 319 -2.93 -12.60 19.49
CA ALA A 319 -3.98 -12.11 20.38
C ALA A 319 -4.25 -13.02 21.60
N LEU A 320 -4.03 -14.33 21.46
CA LEU A 320 -4.23 -15.33 22.51
C LEU A 320 -2.92 -15.99 22.98
N ASP A 321 -1.77 -15.48 22.56
CA ASP A 321 -0.45 -15.99 22.95
C ASP A 321 0.43 -14.81 23.39
N CYS A 322 0.42 -14.56 24.70
CA CYS A 322 1.19 -13.48 25.30
C CYS A 322 2.03 -13.99 26.47
N TRP A 323 3.20 -13.40 26.59
CA TRP A 323 4.17 -13.69 27.64
C TRP A 323 4.40 -12.43 28.46
N ALA A 324 4.36 -12.57 29.77
CA ALA A 324 4.70 -11.52 30.71
C ALA A 324 5.79 -12.00 31.65
N VAL A 325 6.68 -11.08 32.01
CA VAL A 325 7.80 -11.38 32.89
C VAL A 325 7.91 -10.37 34.01
N GLY A 326 8.38 -10.84 35.15
CA GLY A 326 8.40 -10.07 36.36
C GLY A 326 9.18 -10.75 37.47
N ASP A 327 8.88 -10.31 38.68
CA ASP A 327 9.50 -10.78 39.90
C ASP A 327 8.50 -10.77 41.07
N ASP A 328 8.70 -11.68 42.01
CA ASP A 328 8.01 -11.72 43.30
C ASP A 328 9.01 -12.04 44.44
N THR A 329 8.49 -12.28 45.65
CA THR A 329 9.32 -12.62 46.82
C THR A 329 10.13 -13.92 46.66
N GLY A 330 9.75 -14.79 45.73
CA GLY A 330 10.39 -16.06 45.43
C GLY A 330 11.39 -16.03 44.26
N GLY A 331 11.48 -14.92 43.52
CA GLY A 331 12.40 -14.76 42.39
C GLY A 331 11.68 -14.40 41.09
N GLU A 332 12.18 -14.92 39.97
CA GLU A 332 11.63 -14.63 38.66
C GLU A 332 10.21 -15.17 38.48
N VAL A 333 9.41 -14.43 37.72
CA VAL A 333 8.09 -14.87 37.32
C VAL A 333 7.95 -14.78 35.81
N ILE A 334 7.57 -15.91 35.20
CA ILE A 334 7.19 -16.00 33.80
C ILE A 334 5.72 -16.40 33.77
N ALA A 335 4.90 -15.59 33.12
CA ALA A 335 3.48 -15.83 32.93
C ALA A 335 3.19 -16.01 31.44
N HIS A 336 2.34 -16.98 31.12
CA HIS A 336 1.87 -17.27 29.77
C HIS A 336 0.36 -17.20 29.70
N TRP A 337 -0.14 -16.46 28.71
CA TRP A 337 -1.54 -16.31 28.37
C TRP A 337 -1.86 -17.18 27.16
N THR A 338 -2.88 -18.04 27.32
CA THR A 338 -3.36 -18.98 26.29
C THR A 338 -4.81 -18.71 25.87
N GLY A 339 -5.30 -17.48 26.05
CA GLY A 339 -6.64 -17.08 25.65
C GLY A 339 -7.75 -17.23 26.70
N GLY A 340 -7.45 -17.80 27.87
CA GLY A 340 -8.42 -17.97 28.97
C GLY A 340 -7.96 -17.37 30.30
N SER A 341 -6.75 -17.72 30.74
CA SER A 341 -6.18 -17.22 32.00
C SER A 341 -4.66 -17.16 31.92
N TRP A 342 -4.06 -16.20 32.63
CA TRP A 342 -2.61 -16.21 32.85
C TRP A 342 -2.20 -17.38 33.74
N SER A 343 -1.18 -18.12 33.32
CA SER A 343 -0.60 -19.25 34.05
C SER A 343 0.90 -19.04 34.25
N ARG A 344 1.47 -19.53 35.36
CA ARG A 344 2.92 -19.49 35.57
C ARG A 344 3.60 -20.60 34.79
N VAL A 345 4.70 -20.26 34.14
CA VAL A 345 5.58 -21.22 33.47
C VAL A 345 6.83 -21.40 34.32
N ALA A 346 7.09 -22.63 34.73
CA ALA A 346 8.27 -22.97 35.51
C ALA A 346 9.54 -22.89 34.62
N THR A 347 10.59 -22.31 35.15
CA THR A 347 11.94 -22.41 34.59
C THR A 347 12.53 -23.76 34.98
N SER A 348 13.35 -24.36 34.10
CA SER A 348 14.08 -25.59 34.43
C SER A 348 15.15 -25.37 35.51
N ILE A 349 15.52 -24.12 35.76
CA ILE A 349 16.46 -23.68 36.79
C ILE A 349 15.87 -22.40 37.39
N ALA A 350 15.46 -22.45 38.66
CA ALA A 350 15.09 -21.26 39.41
C ALA A 350 16.35 -20.47 39.77
N ILE A 351 16.36 -19.15 39.51
CA ILE A 351 17.48 -18.29 39.87
C ILE A 351 17.04 -17.38 41.04
N PRO A 352 17.41 -17.69 42.28
CA PRO A 352 16.97 -16.91 43.43
C PRO A 352 17.29 -15.42 43.26
N ASN A 353 16.31 -14.56 43.51
CA ASN A 353 16.40 -13.10 43.37
C ASN A 353 16.63 -12.59 41.93
N ALA A 354 16.35 -13.39 40.90
CA ALA A 354 16.38 -12.91 39.52
C ALA A 354 15.21 -11.96 39.23
N VAL A 355 15.50 -10.88 38.49
CA VAL A 355 14.51 -9.90 38.03
C VAL A 355 14.50 -9.88 36.52
N LEU A 356 13.41 -10.35 35.92
CA LEU A 356 13.19 -10.29 34.48
C LEU A 356 12.57 -8.95 34.12
N ARG A 357 13.23 -8.20 33.23
CA ARG A 357 12.85 -6.81 32.90
C ARG A 357 12.16 -6.66 31.55
N SER A 358 12.44 -7.55 30.62
CA SER A 358 11.91 -7.48 29.25
C SER A 358 11.64 -8.87 28.71
N VAL A 359 10.65 -8.95 27.84
CA VAL A 359 10.32 -10.13 27.05
C VAL A 359 9.96 -9.66 25.65
N GLY A 360 10.35 -10.42 24.64
CA GLY A 360 10.05 -10.13 23.24
C GLY A 360 9.70 -11.41 22.52
N CYS A 361 8.49 -11.46 21.99
CA CYS A 361 8.05 -12.53 21.11
C CYS A 361 8.33 -12.16 19.65
N GLN A 362 8.86 -13.10 18.86
CA GLN A 362 8.99 -12.92 17.41
C GLN A 362 7.72 -13.44 16.72
N CYS A 363 7.13 -12.63 15.85
CA CYS A 363 6.10 -13.10 14.93
C CYS A 363 6.77 -13.87 13.78
N HIS A 364 6.74 -15.20 13.84
CA HIS A 364 7.13 -16.03 12.68
C HIS A 364 5.97 -16.07 11.68
N VAL A 365 6.06 -15.31 10.58
CA VAL A 365 5.17 -15.50 9.43
C VAL A 365 5.65 -16.72 8.65
N LEU A 366 5.10 -17.90 8.97
CA LEU A 366 5.43 -19.13 8.26
C LEU A 366 4.62 -19.18 6.96
N TRP A 367 5.19 -18.68 5.86
CA TRP A 367 4.64 -18.91 4.52
C TRP A 367 4.75 -20.41 4.19
N ARG A 368 3.66 -21.15 4.40
CA ARG A 368 3.50 -22.48 3.82
C ARG A 368 2.81 -22.34 2.46
N PRO A 369 3.53 -22.46 1.33
CA PRO A 369 2.86 -22.56 0.04
C PRO A 369 2.00 -23.83 0.04
N LEU A 370 0.69 -23.64 0.00
CA LEU A 370 -0.28 -24.72 -0.21
C LEU A 370 -0.15 -25.18 -1.67
N PHE A 371 0.82 -26.03 -1.97
CA PHE A 371 0.76 -26.86 -3.16
C PHE A 371 -0.31 -27.92 -2.93
N ARG A 372 -1.55 -27.66 -3.40
CA ARG A 372 -2.48 -28.75 -3.70
C ARG A 372 -1.91 -29.51 -4.90
N ARG A 373 -1.59 -30.78 -4.69
CA ARG A 373 -1.31 -31.72 -5.78
C ARG A 373 -2.57 -32.05 -6.53
#